data_AF-A0A194RI74-F1
#
_entry.id   AF-A0A194RI74-F1
#
_cell.length_a   1.000
_cell.length_b   1.000
_cell.length_c   1.000
_cell.angle_alpha   90.00
_cell.angle_beta   90.00
_cell.angle_gamma   90.00
#
_symmetry.space_group_name_H-M   'P 1'
#
loop_
_entity.id
_entity.type
_entity.pdbx_description
1 polymer ?
#
loop_
_entity_poly.entity_id
_entity_poly.type
_entity_poly.pdbx_seq_one_letter_code
_entity_poly.pdbx_strand_id
1 'polypeptide(L)'
;MNRDIIINNFPIYNVEQNGDIPKKEKPKKRNGKELPEYDAEDIYGPEITDEDSALLDKHDSFYMTTKSLLVLFQIMGVMPIMRVPKVGRERLTNFQDNSNKRFDEVIYNIIFLSILIPHFLLPIASWRHGSEVAIFKNMWTHYQDDFELWHSFAYYHIIAMLDGFCSLWYINCNAFGTASEGLATNLHRALKAEHPALKLAQYRHLWVDLSHMMQQLGRAYSNMYGIYCMVIFFTTIISLYGSLSEILEHGLSYKEMGLFVIVGYCMTLLFIICNEAYHASRKVGLEFQVRLLNVNLGAIDRSAQREVEMFLVAIAKNPPIMNLDGFTNINRELFTANISYMSTYLIVLMQFKLTLLRQGTRRAIKAIVNTIFNMTTTASDDDMNSD
;
A
#
# COMPACT_ATOMS: atom_id res chain seq x y z
N MET A 1 -16.96 -39.89 -9.10
CA MET A 1 -16.26 -40.88 -8.25
C MET A 1 -14.82 -40.37 -8.10
N ASN A 2 -14.37 -40.14 -6.86
CA ASN A 2 -12.97 -40.17 -6.35
C ASN A 2 -11.82 -40.09 -7.38
N ARG A 3 -10.69 -39.40 -7.19
CA ARG A 3 -10.04 -38.69 -6.06
C ARG A 3 -8.65 -38.25 -6.57
N ASP A 4 -8.06 -37.25 -5.90
CA ASP A 4 -6.60 -37.05 -5.68
C ASP A 4 -5.72 -36.59 -6.87
N ILE A 5 -5.21 -35.35 -6.91
CA ILE A 5 -4.08 -34.78 -6.15
C ILE A 5 -2.78 -35.59 -6.36
N ILE A 6 -1.70 -35.01 -6.94
CA ILE A 6 -0.44 -34.67 -6.24
C ILE A 6 0.68 -34.02 -7.18
N ILE A 7 0.80 -32.67 -7.21
CA ILE A 7 2.01 -31.78 -7.11
C ILE A 7 3.30 -32.44 -6.51
N ASN A 8 4.49 -32.06 -7.03
CA ASN A 8 5.82 -31.91 -6.38
C ASN A 8 6.95 -32.63 -7.16
N ASN A 9 8.12 -32.06 -7.45
CA ASN A 9 8.75 -30.83 -7.03
C ASN A 9 10.12 -30.69 -7.72
N PHE A 10 10.50 -29.46 -8.03
CA PHE A 10 11.87 -29.01 -8.31
C PHE A 10 12.86 -29.36 -7.18
N PRO A 11 14.17 -29.34 -7.47
CA PRO A 11 15.03 -28.33 -6.86
C PRO A 11 15.77 -27.51 -7.90
N ILE A 12 15.85 -26.21 -7.61
CA ILE A 12 16.66 -25.21 -8.29
C ILE A 12 18.03 -25.20 -7.59
N TYR A 13 19.12 -25.27 -8.37
CA TYR A 13 20.41 -24.71 -7.95
C TYR A 13 21.04 -23.98 -9.14
N ASN A 14 21.40 -22.74 -8.90
CA ASN A 14 22.10 -21.76 -9.73
C ASN A 14 23.31 -21.36 -8.83
N VAL A 15 24.53 -20.98 -9.24
CA VAL A 15 25.03 -20.15 -10.34
C VAL A 15 26.56 -20.42 -10.38
N GLU A 16 27.13 -20.46 -11.59
CA GLU A 16 28.54 -20.18 -11.98
C GLU A 16 29.72 -20.76 -11.17
N GLN A 17 30.50 -21.62 -11.82
CA GLN A 17 31.98 -21.55 -11.73
C GLN A 17 32.62 -22.04 -13.03
N ASN A 18 33.52 -21.19 -13.53
CA ASN A 18 34.46 -21.44 -14.63
C ASN A 18 35.22 -22.77 -14.49
N GLY A 19 35.52 -23.36 -15.64
CA GLY A 19 36.77 -24.08 -15.85
C GLY A 19 36.73 -25.58 -15.58
N ASP A 20 37.20 -26.32 -16.58
CA ASP A 20 37.69 -27.69 -16.54
C ASP A 20 36.66 -28.82 -16.52
N ILE A 21 36.47 -29.39 -17.71
CA ILE A 21 35.91 -30.70 -17.99
C ILE A 21 36.62 -31.77 -17.14
N PRO A 22 35.96 -32.43 -16.17
CA PRO A 22 36.46 -33.68 -15.64
C PRO A 22 36.04 -34.80 -16.59
N LYS A 23 37.05 -35.52 -17.08
CA LYS A 23 36.98 -36.66 -18.00
C LYS A 23 35.92 -37.69 -17.57
N LYS A 24 35.23 -38.26 -18.56
CA LYS A 24 34.33 -39.43 -18.47
C LYS A 24 34.85 -40.46 -17.46
N GLU A 25 34.22 -40.56 -16.29
CA GLU A 25 34.33 -41.76 -15.47
C GLU A 25 33.57 -42.90 -16.16
N LYS A 26 34.24 -44.06 -16.23
CA LYS A 26 33.73 -45.26 -16.88
C LYS A 26 32.52 -45.81 -16.11
N PRO A 27 31.52 -46.39 -16.79
CA PRO A 27 30.35 -46.95 -16.13
C PRO A 27 30.73 -48.10 -15.19
N LYS A 28 30.28 -48.02 -13.93
CA LYS A 28 30.33 -49.12 -12.96
C LYS A 28 29.41 -50.25 -13.42
N LYS A 29 29.96 -51.43 -13.66
CA LYS A 29 29.21 -52.66 -13.93
C LYS A 29 28.80 -53.33 -12.62
N ARG A 30 27.50 -53.61 -12.43
CA ARG A 30 27.00 -54.59 -11.43
C ARG A 30 26.19 -55.63 -12.23
N ASN A 31 26.55 -56.91 -12.10
CA ASN A 31 25.87 -58.07 -12.68
C ASN A 31 25.57 -58.04 -14.20
N GLY A 32 26.58 -57.73 -15.03
CA GLY A 32 26.62 -58.17 -16.43
C GLY A 32 25.51 -57.71 -17.39
N LYS A 33 24.63 -56.78 -16.98
CA LYS A 33 23.63 -56.15 -17.84
C LYS A 33 23.91 -54.66 -17.96
N GLU A 34 23.92 -54.17 -19.19
CA GLU A 34 23.97 -52.73 -19.49
C GLU A 34 22.62 -52.11 -19.08
N LEU A 35 22.67 -51.02 -18.30
CA LEU A 35 21.51 -50.20 -17.98
C LEU A 35 21.13 -49.38 -19.23
N PRO A 36 19.84 -49.22 -19.57
CA PRO A 36 19.43 -48.39 -20.69
C PRO A 36 19.88 -46.94 -20.46
N GLU A 37 20.55 -46.38 -21.47
CA GLU A 37 20.95 -44.97 -21.53
C GLU A 37 19.68 -44.13 -21.71
N TYR A 38 19.42 -43.22 -20.77
CA TYR A 38 18.29 -42.30 -20.87
C TYR A 38 18.68 -41.18 -21.85
N ASP A 39 18.00 -41.10 -22.99
CA ASP A 39 18.20 -40.03 -23.98
C ASP A 39 17.78 -38.68 -23.38
N ALA A 40 18.59 -37.65 -23.64
CA ALA A 40 18.43 -36.32 -23.03
C ALA A 40 17.18 -35.55 -23.53
N GLU A 41 16.51 -36.02 -24.58
CA GLU A 41 15.30 -35.41 -25.14
C GLU A 41 14.04 -35.65 -24.29
N ASP A 42 14.00 -36.68 -23.45
CA ASP A 42 12.82 -36.98 -22.60
C ASP A 42 12.72 -36.11 -21.33
N ILE A 43 13.67 -35.19 -21.11
CA ILE A 43 13.75 -34.35 -19.89
C ILE A 43 13.16 -32.95 -20.13
N TYR A 44 13.03 -32.51 -21.38
CA TYR A 44 12.46 -31.21 -21.73
C TYR A 44 11.13 -31.44 -22.45
N GLY A 45 10.03 -30.88 -21.92
CA GLY A 45 8.75 -30.85 -22.63
C GLY A 45 8.86 -30.15 -23.99
N PRO A 46 7.85 -30.26 -24.87
CA PRO A 46 7.89 -29.68 -26.20
C PRO A 46 8.31 -28.21 -26.15
N GLU A 47 9.21 -27.81 -27.05
CA GLU A 47 9.71 -26.44 -27.13
C GLU A 47 8.54 -25.46 -27.23
N ILE A 48 8.51 -24.48 -26.32
CA ILE A 48 7.52 -23.42 -26.30
C ILE A 48 7.69 -22.60 -27.59
N THR A 49 6.67 -22.59 -28.44
CA THR A 49 6.68 -21.82 -29.68
C THR A 49 6.11 -20.42 -29.46
N ASP A 50 6.45 -19.45 -30.33
CA ASP A 50 5.96 -18.07 -30.21
C ASP A 50 4.41 -17.97 -30.22
N GLU A 51 3.73 -18.97 -30.80
CA GLU A 51 2.26 -19.08 -30.81
C GLU A 51 1.68 -19.39 -29.42
N ASP A 52 2.40 -20.16 -28.58
CA ASP A 52 2.01 -20.50 -27.21
C ASP A 52 2.14 -19.29 -26.27
N SER A 53 3.12 -18.42 -26.53
CA SER A 53 3.30 -17.17 -25.77
C SER A 53 2.16 -16.18 -26.02
N ALA A 54 1.65 -16.12 -27.25
CA ALA A 54 0.50 -15.29 -27.60
C ALA A 54 -0.83 -15.82 -27.02
N LEU A 55 -0.94 -17.15 -26.86
CA LEU A 55 -2.10 -17.79 -26.23
C LEU A 55 -2.12 -17.57 -24.71
N LEU A 56 -0.93 -17.57 -24.07
CA LEU A 56 -0.76 -17.26 -22.65
C LEU A 56 -1.18 -15.82 -22.33
N ASP A 57 -0.76 -14.86 -23.15
CA ASP A 57 -1.12 -13.43 -23.01
C ASP A 57 -2.63 -13.17 -23.11
N LYS A 58 -3.36 -14.01 -23.87
CA LYS A 58 -4.82 -13.91 -24.03
C LYS A 58 -5.59 -14.44 -22.82
N HIS A 59 -5.00 -15.33 -22.02
CA HIS A 59 -5.63 -16.00 -20.88
C HIS A 59 -5.01 -15.66 -19.52
N ASP A 60 -3.95 -14.86 -19.48
CA ASP A 60 -3.33 -14.38 -18.26
C ASP A 60 -4.18 -13.29 -17.59
N SER A 61 -5.18 -13.75 -16.83
CA SER A 61 -6.01 -12.91 -15.96
C SER A 61 -5.16 -12.16 -14.92
N PHE A 62 -3.99 -12.66 -14.55
CA PHE A 62 -3.10 -11.97 -13.61
C PHE A 62 -2.45 -10.76 -14.26
N TYR A 63 -1.99 -10.86 -15.51
CA TYR A 63 -1.44 -9.71 -16.24
C TYR A 63 -2.52 -8.64 -16.50
N MET A 64 -3.73 -9.01 -16.91
CA MET A 64 -4.83 -8.04 -17.12
C MET A 64 -5.31 -7.37 -15.81
N THR A 65 -5.33 -8.09 -14.69
CA THR A 65 -5.76 -7.56 -13.37
C THR A 65 -4.66 -6.75 -12.69
N THR A 66 -3.39 -7.13 -12.91
CA THR A 66 -2.20 -6.47 -12.35
C THR A 66 -1.68 -5.36 -13.28
N LYS A 67 -2.17 -5.24 -14.52
CA LYS A 67 -1.82 -4.17 -15.46
C LYS A 67 -2.03 -2.80 -14.85
N SER A 68 -3.15 -2.59 -14.15
CA SER A 68 -3.43 -1.34 -13.44
C SER A 68 -2.43 -1.09 -12.31
N LEU A 69 -1.95 -2.13 -11.63
CA LEU A 69 -0.95 -2.04 -10.55
C LEU A 69 0.48 -1.85 -11.10
N LEU A 70 0.82 -2.48 -12.21
CA LEU A 70 2.08 -2.28 -12.95
C LEU A 70 2.13 -0.87 -13.54
N VAL A 71 1.01 -0.39 -14.09
CA VAL A 71 0.86 1.01 -14.51
C VAL A 71 0.91 1.93 -13.30
N LEU A 72 0.34 1.57 -12.14
CA LEU A 72 0.44 2.34 -10.91
C LEU A 72 1.88 2.37 -10.36
N PHE A 73 2.62 1.26 -10.38
CA PHE A 73 4.03 1.18 -9.97
C PHE A 73 4.94 1.89 -10.97
N GLN A 74 4.67 1.79 -12.26
CA GLN A 74 5.33 2.58 -13.29
C GLN A 74 5.04 4.06 -13.08
N ILE A 75 3.79 4.47 -12.83
CA ILE A 75 3.46 5.87 -12.52
C ILE A 75 4.08 6.30 -11.17
N MET A 76 4.09 5.47 -10.12
CA MET A 76 4.69 5.78 -8.81
C MET A 76 6.21 5.82 -8.83
N GLY A 77 6.87 5.02 -9.68
CA GLY A 77 8.33 5.06 -9.87
C GLY A 77 8.74 6.16 -10.85
N VAL A 78 8.00 6.35 -11.94
CA VAL A 78 8.28 7.33 -13.00
C VAL A 78 7.88 8.74 -12.57
N MET A 79 6.86 8.94 -11.74
CA MET A 79 6.44 10.28 -11.31
C MET A 79 7.50 11.01 -10.48
N PRO A 80 8.15 10.40 -9.46
CA PRO A 80 9.34 10.98 -8.84
C PRO A 80 10.44 11.21 -9.87
N ILE A 81 10.73 10.25 -10.75
CA ILE A 81 11.82 10.36 -11.74
C ILE A 81 11.57 11.48 -12.78
N MET A 82 10.32 11.75 -13.17
CA MET A 82 9.98 12.80 -14.14
C MET A 82 9.75 14.17 -13.49
N ARG A 83 9.17 14.20 -12.29
CA ARG A 83 8.80 15.44 -11.59
C ARG A 83 9.99 16.00 -10.80
N VAL A 84 10.86 15.16 -10.25
CA VAL A 84 12.04 15.60 -9.46
C VAL A 84 13.06 16.40 -10.28
N PRO A 85 13.46 16.01 -11.50
CA PRO A 85 14.38 16.82 -12.29
C PRO A 85 13.77 18.15 -12.72
N LYS A 86 12.45 18.20 -12.95
CA LYS A 86 11.74 19.45 -13.28
C LYS A 86 11.67 20.38 -12.08
N VAL A 87 11.17 19.89 -10.93
CA VAL A 87 11.03 20.66 -9.69
C VAL A 87 12.40 21.03 -9.12
N GLY A 88 13.38 20.13 -9.19
CA GLY A 88 14.76 20.39 -8.79
C GLY A 88 15.42 21.46 -9.65
N ARG A 89 15.23 21.42 -10.98
CA ARG A 89 15.76 22.44 -11.90
C ARG A 89 15.09 23.80 -11.69
N GLU A 90 13.77 23.83 -11.56
CA GLU A 90 12.99 25.04 -11.29
C GLU A 90 13.32 25.68 -9.93
N ARG A 91 13.60 24.87 -8.91
CA ARG A 91 14.06 25.37 -7.60
C ARG A 91 15.52 25.82 -7.62
N LEU A 92 16.38 25.16 -8.38
CA LEU A 92 17.78 25.56 -8.57
C LEU A 92 17.89 26.88 -9.35
N THR A 93 17.12 27.05 -10.44
CA THR A 93 17.07 28.32 -11.19
C THR A 93 16.46 29.43 -10.35
N ASN A 94 15.39 29.15 -9.59
CA ASN A 94 14.85 30.11 -8.64
C ASN A 94 15.88 30.48 -7.56
N PHE A 95 16.73 29.55 -7.11
CA PHE A 95 17.79 29.82 -6.14
C PHE A 95 18.93 30.68 -6.74
N GLN A 96 19.22 30.53 -8.04
CA GLN A 96 20.28 31.26 -8.73
C GLN A 96 19.87 32.68 -9.17
N ASP A 97 18.63 32.89 -9.63
CA ASP A 97 18.23 34.14 -10.28
C ASP A 97 17.61 35.21 -9.35
N ASN A 98 17.13 34.84 -8.16
CA ASN A 98 16.42 35.77 -7.27
C ASN A 98 17.30 36.21 -6.08
N SER A 99 17.84 37.44 -6.12
CA SER A 99 18.76 37.98 -5.10
C SER A 99 18.07 38.51 -3.83
N ASN A 100 16.74 38.56 -3.78
CA ASN A 100 16.00 39.25 -2.72
C ASN A 100 14.97 38.32 -2.06
N LYS A 101 15.45 37.31 -1.32
CA LYS A 101 14.59 36.31 -0.69
C LYS A 101 14.55 36.44 0.82
N ARG A 102 13.34 36.24 1.34
CA ARG A 102 13.06 36.07 2.76
C ARG A 102 13.77 34.80 3.25
N PHE A 103 14.43 34.88 4.41
CA PHE A 103 15.36 33.85 4.92
C PHE A 103 14.73 32.44 5.01
N ASP A 104 13.43 32.37 5.28
CA ASP A 104 12.64 31.14 5.37
C ASP A 104 12.54 30.38 4.04
N GLU A 105 12.41 31.09 2.91
CA GLU A 105 12.37 30.45 1.58
C GLU A 105 13.73 29.86 1.18
N VAL A 106 14.82 30.50 1.58
CA VAL A 106 16.19 30.04 1.32
C VAL A 106 16.45 28.74 2.08
N ILE A 107 16.12 28.72 3.38
CA ILE A 107 16.26 27.54 4.23
C ILE A 107 15.42 26.37 3.69
N TYR A 108 14.16 26.60 3.34
CA TYR A 108 13.28 25.54 2.81
C TYR A 108 13.82 24.93 1.51
N ASN A 109 14.35 25.76 0.61
CA ASN A 109 14.93 25.28 -0.65
C ASN A 109 16.22 24.47 -0.44
N ILE A 110 17.08 24.89 0.50
CA ILE A 110 18.31 24.18 0.86
C ILE A 110 17.98 22.83 1.49
N ILE A 111 17.04 22.77 2.43
CA ILE A 111 16.60 21.53 3.08
C ILE A 111 16.04 20.55 2.04
N PHE A 112 15.18 21.04 1.14
CA PHE A 112 14.61 20.21 0.08
C PHE A 112 15.68 19.61 -0.84
N LEU A 113 16.64 20.43 -1.33
CA LEU A 113 17.75 19.94 -2.15
C LEU A 113 18.63 18.95 -1.40
N SER A 114 18.88 19.20 -0.11
CA SER A 114 19.70 18.35 0.75
C SER A 114 19.07 16.98 1.03
N ILE A 115 17.73 16.91 1.07
CA ILE A 115 16.98 15.65 1.26
C ILE A 115 16.80 14.90 -0.07
N LEU A 116 16.71 15.62 -1.19
CA LEU A 116 16.49 15.06 -2.52
C LEU A 116 17.65 14.16 -2.98
N ILE A 117 18.89 14.60 -2.80
CA ILE A 117 20.08 13.88 -3.26
C ILE A 117 20.22 12.50 -2.57
N PRO A 118 20.13 12.39 -1.23
CA PRO A 118 20.13 11.10 -0.55
C PRO A 118 18.99 10.17 -0.97
N HIS A 119 17.77 10.69 -1.19
CA HIS A 119 16.62 9.84 -1.52
C HIS A 119 16.75 9.10 -2.86
N PHE A 120 17.50 9.66 -3.82
CA PHE A 120 17.79 8.99 -5.09
C PHE A 120 19.05 8.13 -5.04
N LEU A 121 20.04 8.54 -4.25
CA LEU A 121 21.28 7.77 -4.09
C LEU A 121 21.08 6.54 -3.22
N LEU A 122 20.23 6.61 -2.19
CA LEU A 122 20.03 5.51 -1.23
C LEU A 122 19.54 4.22 -1.91
N PRO A 123 18.50 4.21 -2.77
CA PRO A 123 18.07 2.98 -3.44
C PRO A 123 19.13 2.43 -4.40
N ILE A 124 19.81 3.30 -5.15
CA ILE A 124 20.85 2.89 -6.12
C ILE A 124 22.08 2.35 -5.41
N ALA A 125 22.51 3.01 -4.33
CA ALA A 125 23.61 2.55 -3.48
C ALA A 125 23.24 1.25 -2.76
N SER A 126 22.00 1.14 -2.27
CA SER A 126 21.49 -0.08 -1.61
C SER A 126 21.41 -1.25 -2.57
N TRP A 127 21.04 -1.03 -3.84
CA TRP A 127 21.04 -2.07 -4.87
C TRP A 127 22.46 -2.48 -5.24
N ARG A 128 23.36 -1.50 -5.40
CA ARG A 128 24.77 -1.74 -5.75
C ARG A 128 25.53 -2.49 -4.65
N HIS A 129 25.17 -2.29 -3.39
CA HIS A 129 25.75 -2.96 -2.22
C HIS A 129 24.78 -3.99 -1.62
N GLY A 130 23.93 -4.61 -2.45
CA GLY A 130 22.88 -5.51 -1.99
C GLY A 130 23.39 -6.67 -1.12
N SER A 131 24.60 -7.17 -1.37
CA SER A 131 25.26 -8.18 -0.53
C SER A 131 25.60 -7.66 0.86
N GLU A 132 26.15 -6.45 0.97
CA GLU A 132 26.43 -5.82 2.27
C GLU A 132 25.14 -5.43 3.00
N VAL A 133 24.11 -5.01 2.29
CA VAL A 133 22.77 -4.76 2.85
C VAL A 133 22.15 -6.07 3.37
N ALA A 134 22.36 -7.20 2.69
CA ALA A 134 21.91 -8.50 3.16
C ALA A 134 22.68 -8.94 4.41
N ILE A 135 24.00 -8.73 4.47
CA ILE A 135 24.82 -8.97 5.67
C ILE A 135 24.33 -8.07 6.82
N PHE A 136 24.09 -6.79 6.57
CA PHE A 136 23.54 -5.85 7.56
C PHE A 136 22.17 -6.29 8.06
N LYS A 137 21.26 -6.74 7.17
CA LYS A 137 19.94 -7.26 7.56
C LYS A 137 20.03 -8.56 8.36
N ASN A 138 20.96 -9.46 8.03
CA ASN A 138 21.21 -10.67 8.81
C ASN A 138 21.80 -10.33 10.19
N MET A 139 22.69 -9.34 10.26
CA MET A 139 23.23 -8.81 11.52
C MET A 139 22.14 -8.12 12.35
N TRP A 140 21.21 -7.40 11.72
CA TRP A 140 20.03 -6.84 12.36
C TRP A 140 19.10 -7.92 12.92
N THR A 141 18.99 -9.06 12.24
CA THR A 141 18.20 -10.20 12.71
C THR A 141 18.79 -10.77 14.01
N HIS A 142 20.11 -10.94 14.06
CA HIS A 142 20.79 -11.31 15.31
C HIS A 142 20.68 -10.23 16.40
N TYR A 143 20.73 -8.95 16.03
CA TYR A 143 20.51 -7.86 16.98
C TYR A 143 19.08 -7.80 17.52
N GLN A 144 18.08 -8.23 16.74
CA GLN A 144 16.70 -8.35 17.19
C GLN A 144 16.51 -9.43 18.26
N ASP A 145 17.31 -10.50 18.23
CA ASP A 145 17.25 -11.57 19.23
C ASP A 145 17.71 -11.08 20.62
N ASP A 146 18.62 -10.10 20.66
CA ASP A 146 19.14 -9.45 21.88
C ASP A 146 18.36 -8.17 22.25
N PHE A 147 17.22 -7.89 21.59
CA PHE A 147 16.52 -6.62 21.71
C PHE A 147 15.73 -6.51 23.04
N GLU A 148 16.35 -5.87 24.03
CA GLU A 148 15.68 -5.58 25.30
C GLU A 148 14.53 -4.56 25.14
N LEU A 149 13.47 -4.72 25.94
CA LEU A 149 12.26 -3.89 25.89
C LEU A 149 12.53 -2.37 25.99
N TRP A 150 13.61 -1.95 26.66
CA TRP A 150 13.98 -0.53 26.81
C TRP A 150 14.32 0.15 25.49
N HIS A 151 14.84 -0.58 24.49
CA HIS A 151 15.12 -0.06 23.16
C HIS A 151 13.83 0.29 22.38
N SER A 152 12.68 -0.19 22.84
CA SER A 152 11.37 0.15 22.26
C SER A 152 11.02 1.63 22.44
N PHE A 153 11.71 2.35 23.31
CA PHE A 153 11.46 3.78 23.54
C PHE A 153 11.61 4.62 22.28
N ALA A 154 12.53 4.24 21.40
CA ALA A 154 12.73 4.89 20.11
C ALA A 154 11.51 4.75 19.18
N TYR A 155 10.62 3.78 19.36
CA TYR A 155 9.42 3.65 18.52
C TYR A 155 8.23 4.49 19.02
N TYR A 156 8.23 4.92 20.30
CA TYR A 156 7.16 5.76 20.82
C TYR A 156 7.06 7.11 20.10
N HIS A 157 8.17 7.66 19.61
CA HIS A 157 8.12 8.91 18.84
C HIS A 157 7.36 8.77 17.52
N ILE A 158 7.41 7.58 16.88
CA ILE A 158 6.69 7.31 15.62
C ILE A 158 5.19 7.26 15.90
N ILE A 159 4.80 6.55 16.96
CA ILE A 159 3.41 6.45 17.40
C ILE A 159 2.87 7.84 17.74
N ALA A 160 3.61 8.62 18.54
CA ALA A 160 3.22 9.99 18.90
C ALA A 160 3.10 10.91 17.67
N MET A 161 3.97 10.76 16.66
CA MET A 161 3.86 11.50 15.41
C MET A 161 2.62 11.08 14.60
N LEU A 162 2.32 9.78 14.53
CA LEU A 162 1.14 9.28 13.82
C LEU A 162 -0.16 9.77 14.46
N ASP A 163 -0.24 9.72 15.79
CA ASP A 163 -1.37 10.22 16.58
C ASP A 163 -1.50 11.74 16.49
N GLY A 164 -0.37 12.47 16.48
CA GLY A 164 -0.32 13.91 16.30
C GLY A 164 -0.90 14.34 14.95
N PHE A 165 -0.56 13.65 13.86
CA PHE A 165 -1.14 13.91 12.55
C PHE A 165 -2.63 13.56 12.49
N CYS A 166 -3.05 12.43 13.06
CA CYS A 166 -4.46 12.06 13.13
C CYS A 166 -5.28 13.11 13.92
N SER A 167 -4.76 13.54 15.06
CA SER A 167 -5.38 14.56 15.91
C SER A 167 -5.47 15.91 15.20
N LEU A 168 -4.42 16.33 14.50
CA LEU A 168 -4.41 17.55 13.70
C LEU A 168 -5.50 17.50 12.62
N TRP A 169 -5.62 16.39 11.91
CA TRP A 169 -6.69 16.20 10.91
C TRP A 169 -8.07 16.31 11.54
N TYR A 170 -8.29 15.57 12.63
CA TYR A 170 -9.55 15.51 13.36
C TYR A 170 -10.00 16.90 13.81
N ILE A 171 -9.11 17.66 14.46
CA ILE A 171 -9.42 19.01 14.96
C ILE A 171 -9.80 19.95 13.81
N ASN A 172 -9.05 19.93 12.70
CA ASN A 172 -9.35 20.78 11.54
C ASN A 172 -10.69 20.43 10.89
N CYS A 173 -10.98 19.14 10.69
CA CYS A 173 -12.26 18.68 10.13
C CYS A 173 -13.43 19.07 11.03
N ASN A 174 -13.27 18.89 12.35
CA ASN A 174 -14.30 19.26 13.31
C ASN A 174 -14.50 20.79 13.40
N ALA A 175 -13.42 21.58 13.26
CA ALA A 175 -13.50 23.03 13.21
C ALA A 175 -14.34 23.51 12.01
N PHE A 176 -14.14 22.94 10.82
CA PHE A 176 -14.99 23.24 9.66
C PHE A 176 -16.44 22.83 9.87
N GLY A 177 -16.67 21.65 10.45
CA GLY A 177 -18.02 21.19 10.78
C GLY A 177 -18.73 22.14 11.75
N THR A 178 -18.03 22.59 12.79
CA THR A 178 -18.56 23.53 13.80
C THR A 178 -18.82 24.92 13.19
N ALA A 179 -17.90 25.42 12.36
CA ALA A 179 -18.08 26.70 11.67
C ALA A 179 -19.29 26.68 10.73
N SER A 180 -19.49 25.58 9.99
CA SER A 180 -20.66 25.39 9.12
C SER A 180 -21.97 25.34 9.92
N GLU A 181 -21.96 24.65 11.06
CA GLU A 181 -23.13 24.56 11.93
C GLU A 181 -23.50 25.92 12.55
N GLY A 182 -22.50 26.70 12.97
CA GLY A 182 -22.68 28.09 13.40
C GLY A 182 -23.25 28.97 12.30
N LEU A 183 -22.76 28.82 11.07
CA LEU A 183 -23.27 29.55 9.90
C LEU A 183 -24.72 29.18 9.61
N ALA A 184 -25.05 27.89 9.61
CA ALA A 184 -26.40 27.39 9.36
C ALA A 184 -27.40 27.85 10.42
N THR A 185 -26.98 27.90 11.69
CA THR A 185 -27.85 28.35 12.80
C THR A 185 -28.17 29.84 12.69
N ASN A 186 -27.18 30.65 12.33
CA ASN A 186 -27.39 32.10 12.19
C ASN A 186 -28.08 32.47 10.86
N LEU A 187 -28.00 31.62 9.84
CA LEU A 187 -28.71 31.79 8.56
C LEU A 187 -30.23 31.89 8.76
N HIS A 188 -30.81 31.07 9.64
CA HIS A 188 -32.26 31.12 9.91
C HIS A 188 -32.67 32.45 10.57
N ARG A 189 -31.78 33.04 11.38
CA ARG A 189 -31.98 34.39 11.95
C ARG A 189 -31.85 35.47 10.89
N ALA A 190 -30.88 35.33 9.99
CA ALA A 190 -30.65 36.27 8.88
C ALA A 190 -31.85 36.37 7.93
N LEU A 191 -32.59 35.27 7.73
CA LEU A 191 -33.79 35.25 6.90
C LEU A 191 -34.98 36.02 7.49
N LYS A 192 -34.96 36.29 8.81
CA LYS A 192 -35.99 37.08 9.51
C LYS A 192 -35.58 38.54 9.74
N ALA A 193 -34.37 38.93 9.30
CA ALA A 193 -33.82 40.26 9.54
C ALA A 193 -34.39 41.31 8.55
N GLU A 194 -34.20 42.58 8.89
CA GLU A 194 -34.45 43.71 8.00
C GLU A 194 -33.47 43.62 6.82
N HIS A 195 -33.98 43.42 5.60
CA HIS A 195 -33.24 43.10 4.36
C HIS A 195 -32.62 41.68 4.27
N PRO A 196 -33.45 40.62 4.12
CA PRO A 196 -32.98 39.24 4.07
C PRO A 196 -32.08 38.93 2.85
N ALA A 197 -32.31 39.58 1.70
CA ALA A 197 -31.53 39.34 0.49
C ALA A 197 -30.04 39.72 0.64
N LEU A 198 -29.76 40.90 1.21
CA LEU A 198 -28.40 41.37 1.46
C LEU A 198 -27.66 40.46 2.45
N LYS A 199 -28.34 40.08 3.53
CA LYS A 199 -27.77 39.17 4.54
C LYS A 199 -27.49 37.79 3.94
N LEU A 200 -28.41 37.27 3.12
CA LEU A 200 -28.22 35.98 2.47
C LEU A 200 -27.02 35.99 1.51
N ALA A 201 -26.81 37.08 0.76
CA ALA A 201 -25.63 37.26 -0.07
C ALA A 201 -24.33 37.23 0.76
N GLN A 202 -24.28 37.88 1.92
CA GLN A 202 -23.12 37.84 2.83
C GLN A 202 -22.86 36.42 3.35
N TYR A 203 -23.89 35.67 3.73
CA TYR A 203 -23.77 34.28 4.18
C TYR A 203 -23.29 33.35 3.07
N ARG A 204 -23.72 33.59 1.82
CA ARG A 204 -23.21 32.88 0.65
C ARG A 204 -21.72 33.10 0.48
N HIS A 205 -21.24 34.34 0.57
CA HIS A 205 -19.80 34.63 0.50
C HIS A 205 -19.01 33.91 1.61
N LEU A 206 -19.49 34.00 2.86
CA LEU A 206 -18.85 33.33 3.99
C LEU A 206 -18.83 31.80 3.85
N TRP A 207 -19.89 31.20 3.30
CA TRP A 207 -19.91 29.77 3.01
C TRP A 207 -18.94 29.38 1.89
N VAL A 208 -18.85 30.20 0.82
CA VAL A 208 -17.91 29.97 -0.27
C VAL A 208 -16.47 30.04 0.24
N ASP A 209 -16.15 30.99 1.11
CA ASP A 209 -14.84 31.10 1.75
C ASP A 209 -14.54 29.87 2.61
N LEU A 210 -15.53 29.39 3.39
CA LEU A 210 -15.41 28.17 4.19
C LEU A 210 -15.15 26.92 3.32
N SER A 211 -15.90 26.77 2.21
CA SER A 211 -15.72 25.67 1.25
C SER A 211 -14.33 25.74 0.61
N HIS A 212 -13.89 26.94 0.23
CA HIS A 212 -12.57 27.15 -0.36
C HIS A 212 -11.43 26.85 0.63
N MET A 213 -11.53 27.29 1.88
CA MET A 213 -10.57 26.95 2.94
C MET A 213 -10.48 25.44 3.16
N MET A 214 -11.61 24.75 3.15
CA MET A 214 -11.65 23.29 3.29
C MET A 214 -10.94 22.57 2.13
N GLN A 215 -11.14 23.03 0.89
CA GLN A 215 -10.42 22.51 -0.28
C GLN A 215 -8.93 22.87 -0.27
N GLN A 216 -8.57 24.07 0.21
CA GLN A 216 -7.18 24.48 0.37
C GLN A 216 -6.47 23.65 1.44
N LEU A 217 -7.14 23.29 2.53
CA LEU A 217 -6.60 22.37 3.53
C LEU A 217 -6.23 21.02 2.90
N GLY A 218 -7.17 20.43 2.15
CA GLY A 218 -6.93 19.16 1.45
C GLY A 218 -5.73 19.23 0.50
N ARG A 219 -5.63 20.29 -0.29
CA ARG A 219 -4.50 20.51 -1.22
C ARG A 219 -3.18 20.77 -0.51
N ALA A 220 -3.15 21.62 0.51
CA ALA A 220 -1.93 21.98 1.24
C ALA A 220 -1.34 20.78 1.99
N TYR A 221 -2.19 19.95 2.59
CA TYR A 221 -1.78 18.75 3.31
C TYR A 221 -1.75 17.48 2.44
N SER A 222 -1.98 17.59 1.14
CA SER A 222 -2.09 16.46 0.22
C SER A 222 -0.87 15.53 0.23
N ASN A 223 0.33 16.10 0.18
CA ASN A 223 1.58 15.34 0.21
C ASN A 223 1.77 14.61 1.54
N MET A 224 1.44 15.29 2.64
CA MET A 224 1.63 14.76 3.99
C MET A 224 0.66 13.59 4.26
N TYR A 225 -0.64 13.79 4.05
CA TYR A 225 -1.63 12.73 4.25
C TYR A 225 -1.60 11.66 3.16
N GLY A 226 -1.12 11.98 1.95
CA GLY A 226 -0.86 11.00 0.91
C GLY A 226 0.20 9.98 1.34
N ILE A 227 1.35 10.46 1.84
CA ILE A 227 2.39 9.58 2.39
C ILE A 227 1.88 8.84 3.63
N TYR A 228 1.16 9.52 4.52
CA TYR A 228 0.57 8.92 5.72
C TYR A 228 -0.35 7.74 5.37
N CYS A 229 -1.29 7.92 4.44
CA CYS A 229 -2.19 6.87 3.97
C CYS A 229 -1.43 5.71 3.33
N MET A 230 -0.38 5.98 2.53
CA MET A 230 0.44 4.91 1.96
C MET A 230 1.18 4.11 3.02
N VAL A 231 1.84 4.77 3.98
CA VAL A 231 2.56 4.10 5.07
C VAL A 231 1.63 3.22 5.88
N ILE A 232 0.44 3.72 6.23
CA ILE A 232 -0.58 2.92 6.92
C ILE A 232 -1.00 1.72 6.08
N PHE A 233 -1.26 1.91 4.79
CA PHE A 233 -1.69 0.82 3.91
C PHE A 233 -0.64 -0.29 3.80
N PHE A 234 0.62 0.06 3.52
CA PHE A 234 1.71 -0.91 3.42
C PHE A 234 1.98 -1.62 4.75
N THR A 235 1.99 -0.88 5.86
CA THR A 235 2.19 -1.45 7.20
C THR A 235 1.08 -2.44 7.52
N THR A 236 -0.18 -2.07 7.26
CA THR A 236 -1.34 -2.94 7.52
C THR A 236 -1.26 -4.22 6.69
N ILE A 237 -0.91 -4.14 5.40
CA ILE A 237 -0.77 -5.33 4.54
C ILE A 237 0.36 -6.24 5.03
N ILE A 238 1.54 -5.69 5.30
CA ILE A 238 2.71 -6.49 5.71
C ILE A 238 2.44 -7.15 7.07
N SER A 239 1.92 -6.40 8.04
CA SER A 239 1.60 -6.92 9.37
C SER A 239 0.47 -7.96 9.34
N LEU A 240 -0.55 -7.75 8.49
CA LEU A 240 -1.65 -8.71 8.37
C LEU A 240 -1.22 -9.97 7.62
N TYR A 241 -0.38 -9.85 6.59
CA TYR A 241 0.22 -11.01 5.94
C TYR A 241 1.13 -11.78 6.92
N GLY A 242 2.02 -11.09 7.63
CA GLY A 242 2.95 -11.69 8.61
C GLY A 242 2.21 -12.50 9.68
N SER A 243 1.23 -11.87 10.32
CA SER A 243 0.41 -12.52 11.35
C SER A 243 -0.38 -13.72 10.84
N LEU A 244 -1.00 -13.64 9.65
CA LEU A 244 -1.70 -14.78 9.04
C LEU A 244 -0.72 -15.90 8.64
N SER A 245 0.46 -15.52 8.17
CA SER A 245 1.55 -16.39 7.76
C SER A 245 2.07 -17.21 8.95
N GLU A 246 2.30 -16.60 10.11
CA GLU A 246 2.79 -17.28 11.32
C GLU A 246 1.74 -18.18 11.96
N ILE A 247 0.47 -17.73 12.01
CA ILE A 247 -0.66 -18.57 12.47
C ILE A 247 -0.71 -19.89 11.69
N LEU A 248 -0.42 -19.83 10.39
CA LEU A 248 -0.43 -20.99 9.51
C LEU A 248 0.68 -22.01 9.84
N GLU A 249 1.85 -21.53 10.27
CA GLU A 249 3.04 -22.37 10.47
C GLU A 249 3.18 -22.89 11.90
N HIS A 250 2.96 -22.03 12.90
CA HIS A 250 3.29 -22.33 14.30
C HIS A 250 2.07 -22.24 15.25
N GLY A 251 0.89 -21.84 14.75
CA GLY A 251 -0.30 -21.59 15.56
C GLY A 251 -0.30 -20.21 16.24
N LEU A 252 -1.22 -19.98 17.18
CA LEU A 252 -1.32 -18.70 17.91
C LEU A 252 -0.21 -18.60 18.98
N SER A 253 0.74 -17.71 18.77
CA SER A 253 1.82 -17.37 19.72
C SER A 253 1.67 -15.94 20.26
N TYR A 254 2.14 -15.69 21.49
CA TYR A 254 2.04 -14.39 22.16
C TYR A 254 2.78 -13.26 21.44
N LYS A 255 3.86 -13.56 20.72
CA LYS A 255 4.61 -12.57 19.92
C LYS A 255 3.77 -12.03 18.75
N GLU A 256 2.92 -12.88 18.17
CA GLU A 256 2.13 -12.54 16.96
C GLU A 256 0.87 -11.73 17.26
N MET A 257 0.41 -11.75 18.52
CA MET A 257 -0.65 -10.87 18.97
C MET A 257 -0.27 -9.39 18.78
N GLY A 258 1.03 -9.05 18.86
CA GLY A 258 1.53 -7.70 18.59
C GLY A 258 1.26 -7.23 17.17
N LEU A 259 1.38 -8.11 16.16
CA LEU A 259 1.12 -7.76 14.76
C LEU A 259 -0.37 -7.46 14.51
N PHE A 260 -1.29 -8.21 15.15
CA PHE A 260 -2.73 -7.91 15.08
C PHE A 260 -3.09 -6.58 15.73
N VAL A 261 -2.46 -6.24 16.85
CA VAL A 261 -2.65 -4.95 17.51
C VAL A 261 -2.23 -3.80 16.58
N ILE A 262 -1.11 -3.95 15.87
CA ILE A 262 -0.65 -2.98 14.88
C ILE A 262 -1.67 -2.83 13.74
N VAL A 263 -2.18 -3.94 13.20
CA VAL A 263 -3.22 -3.91 12.13
C VAL A 263 -4.47 -3.17 12.62
N GLY A 264 -4.98 -3.51 13.81
CA GLY A 264 -6.14 -2.84 14.38
C GLY A 264 -5.92 -1.35 14.62
N TYR A 265 -4.75 -0.97 15.12
CA TYR A 265 -4.35 0.41 15.33
C TYR A 265 -4.29 1.20 14.01
N CYS A 266 -3.57 0.70 13.01
CA CYS A 266 -3.45 1.33 11.69
C CYS A 266 -4.82 1.48 10.99
N MET A 267 -5.68 0.46 11.09
CA MET A 267 -7.04 0.51 10.53
C MET A 267 -7.93 1.53 11.25
N THR A 268 -7.76 1.69 12.57
CA THR A 268 -8.48 2.70 13.35
C THR A 268 -8.06 4.12 12.95
N LEU A 269 -6.76 4.36 12.79
CA LEU A 269 -6.25 5.66 12.32
C LEU A 269 -6.77 6.01 10.92
N LEU A 270 -6.74 5.05 9.99
CA LEU A 270 -7.26 5.23 8.64
C LEU A 270 -8.76 5.52 8.66
N PHE A 271 -9.51 4.79 9.50
CA PHE A 271 -10.94 4.99 9.68
C PHE A 271 -11.24 6.41 10.18
N ILE A 272 -10.53 6.90 11.21
CA ILE A 272 -10.75 8.24 11.76
C ILE A 272 -10.54 9.31 10.68
N ILE A 273 -9.44 9.24 9.92
CA ILE A 273 -9.14 10.23 8.87
C ILE A 273 -10.22 10.25 7.78
N CYS A 274 -10.57 9.08 7.26
CA CYS A 274 -11.60 8.94 6.22
C CYS A 274 -12.99 9.34 6.72
N ASN A 275 -13.31 9.01 7.98
CA ASN A 275 -14.59 9.30 8.58
C ASN A 275 -14.79 10.80 8.83
N GLU A 276 -13.80 11.45 9.42
CA GLU A 276 -13.90 12.88 9.75
C GLU A 276 -13.88 13.75 8.50
N ALA A 277 -13.08 13.41 7.50
CA ALA A 277 -13.09 14.11 6.22
C ALA A 277 -14.48 14.02 5.56
N TYR A 278 -15.07 12.82 5.54
CA TYR A 278 -16.43 12.61 5.04
C TYR A 278 -17.47 13.38 5.84
N HIS A 279 -17.36 13.38 7.17
CA HIS A 279 -18.28 14.09 8.05
C HIS A 279 -18.20 15.61 7.86
N ALA A 280 -17.00 16.17 7.76
CA ALA A 280 -16.78 17.58 7.45
C ALA A 280 -17.39 17.95 6.09
N SER A 281 -17.16 17.15 5.04
CA SER A 281 -17.71 17.39 3.70
C SER A 281 -19.23 17.35 3.68
N ARG A 282 -19.82 16.44 4.45
CA ARG A 282 -21.27 16.34 4.58
C ARG A 282 -21.89 17.50 5.35
N LYS A 283 -21.28 17.93 6.47
CA LYS A 283 -21.77 19.06 7.27
C LYS A 283 -21.74 20.36 6.46
N VAL A 284 -20.61 20.64 5.80
CA VAL A 284 -20.41 21.88 5.03
C VAL A 284 -21.23 21.87 3.74
N GLY A 285 -21.43 20.71 3.11
CA GLY A 285 -22.14 20.56 1.84
C GLY A 285 -23.61 20.20 2.00
N LEU A 286 -23.89 18.89 2.07
CA LEU A 286 -25.23 18.34 1.99
C LEU A 286 -26.15 18.81 3.13
N GLU A 287 -25.67 18.79 4.37
CA GLU A 287 -26.49 19.16 5.53
C GLU A 287 -26.85 20.64 5.49
N PHE A 288 -25.88 21.49 5.14
CA PHE A 288 -26.11 22.91 4.92
C PHE A 288 -27.13 23.15 3.79
N GLN A 289 -27.01 22.43 2.67
CA GLN A 289 -27.94 22.50 1.54
C GLN A 289 -29.37 22.13 1.94
N VAL A 290 -29.55 21.03 2.68
CA VAL A 290 -30.87 20.58 3.16
C VAL A 290 -31.50 21.65 4.07
N ARG A 291 -30.72 22.28 4.95
CA ARG A 291 -31.21 23.37 5.80
C ARG A 291 -31.64 24.59 4.97
N LEU A 292 -30.94 24.90 3.89
CA LEU A 292 -31.29 25.99 2.98
C LEU A 292 -32.57 25.70 2.18
N LEU A 293 -32.78 24.44 1.77
CA LEU A 293 -34.00 24.00 1.08
C LEU A 293 -35.23 23.96 2.00
N ASN A 294 -35.04 23.73 3.30
CA ASN A 294 -36.12 23.72 4.29
C ASN A 294 -36.64 25.11 4.68
N VAL A 295 -36.09 26.17 4.09
CA VAL A 295 -36.57 27.53 4.29
C VAL A 295 -37.90 27.72 3.55
N ASN A 296 -38.91 28.28 4.22
CA ASN A 296 -40.20 28.56 3.59
C ASN A 296 -40.07 29.70 2.57
N LEU A 297 -39.78 29.35 1.32
CA LEU A 297 -39.63 30.27 0.20
C LEU A 297 -40.89 31.12 -0.02
N GLY A 298 -42.08 30.57 0.24
CA GLY A 298 -43.35 31.29 0.07
C GLY A 298 -43.57 32.45 1.04
N ALA A 299 -42.83 32.49 2.16
CA ALA A 299 -42.91 33.55 3.16
C ALA A 299 -41.87 34.67 2.94
N ILE A 300 -41.04 34.57 1.90
CA ILE A 300 -39.87 35.42 1.67
C ILE A 300 -40.02 36.19 0.35
N ASP A 301 -39.50 37.41 0.31
CA ASP A 301 -39.50 38.27 -0.89
C ASP A 301 -38.79 37.62 -2.09
N ARG A 302 -39.22 37.95 -3.32
CA ARG A 302 -38.65 37.42 -4.57
C ARG A 302 -37.14 37.69 -4.69
N SER A 303 -36.68 38.83 -4.16
CA SER A 303 -35.25 39.17 -4.15
C SER A 303 -34.43 38.17 -3.33
N ALA A 304 -34.94 37.77 -2.17
CA ALA A 304 -34.30 36.79 -1.29
C ALA A 304 -34.48 35.35 -1.80
N GLN A 305 -35.59 35.00 -2.46
CA GLN A 305 -35.72 33.72 -3.17
C GLN A 305 -34.63 33.54 -4.23
N ARG A 306 -34.37 34.58 -5.05
CA ARG A 306 -33.30 34.56 -6.05
C ARG A 306 -31.92 34.37 -5.42
N GLU A 307 -31.68 34.96 -4.25
CA GLU A 307 -30.42 34.76 -3.51
C GLU A 307 -30.30 33.33 -2.93
N VAL A 308 -31.40 32.71 -2.48
CA VAL A 308 -31.40 31.29 -2.07
C VAL A 308 -31.01 30.41 -3.25
N GLU A 309 -31.59 30.64 -4.43
CA GLU A 309 -31.24 29.92 -5.65
C GLU A 309 -29.77 30.11 -6.03
N MET A 310 -29.27 31.35 -6.02
CA MET A 310 -27.86 31.64 -6.27
C MET A 310 -26.92 30.96 -5.27
N PHE A 311 -27.35 30.81 -4.01
CA PHE A 311 -26.60 30.10 -2.99
C PHE A 311 -26.61 28.58 -3.26
N LEU A 312 -27.76 27.97 -3.56
CA LEU A 312 -27.82 26.55 -3.95
C LEU A 312 -26.94 26.24 -5.17
N VAL A 313 -26.92 27.13 -6.17
CA VAL A 313 -26.01 27.01 -7.32
C VAL A 313 -24.55 27.13 -6.90
N ALA A 314 -24.21 28.04 -5.98
CA ALA A 314 -22.84 28.16 -5.46
C ALA A 314 -22.39 26.89 -4.73
N ILE A 315 -23.30 26.24 -3.97
CA ILE A 315 -23.02 24.96 -3.29
C ILE A 315 -22.77 23.86 -4.33
N ALA A 316 -23.60 23.78 -5.35
CA ALA A 316 -23.45 22.78 -6.41
C ALA A 316 -22.16 22.97 -7.24
N LYS A 317 -21.74 24.22 -7.47
CA LYS A 317 -20.52 24.52 -8.24
C LYS A 317 -19.22 24.34 -7.43
N ASN A 318 -19.26 24.52 -6.12
CA ASN A 318 -18.07 24.47 -5.26
C ASN A 318 -18.26 23.46 -4.11
N PRO A 319 -18.30 22.15 -4.40
CA PRO A 319 -18.52 21.16 -3.36
C PRO A 319 -17.34 21.15 -2.37
N PRO A 320 -17.59 21.12 -1.05
CA PRO A 320 -16.56 21.15 -0.02
C PRO A 320 -15.93 19.75 0.15
N ILE A 321 -15.28 19.25 -0.91
CA ILE A 321 -14.63 17.93 -0.93
C ILE A 321 -13.14 18.11 -0.67
N MET A 322 -12.63 17.44 0.35
CA MET A 322 -11.19 17.35 0.61
C MET A 322 -10.56 16.32 -0.34
N ASN A 323 -9.75 16.81 -1.27
CA ASN A 323 -8.99 15.98 -2.20
C ASN A 323 -7.49 16.03 -1.88
N LEU A 324 -6.80 14.92 -2.13
CA LEU A 324 -5.34 14.86 -2.08
C LEU A 324 -4.78 15.28 -3.44
N ASP A 325 -4.87 16.57 -3.80
CA ASP A 325 -4.30 17.14 -5.05
C ASP A 325 -4.68 16.36 -6.34
N GLY A 326 -5.90 15.81 -6.38
CA GLY A 326 -6.42 15.05 -7.51
C GLY A 326 -6.10 13.55 -7.52
N PHE A 327 -5.33 13.03 -6.55
CA PHE A 327 -5.05 11.59 -6.44
C PHE A 327 -6.27 10.79 -6.00
N THR A 328 -6.90 11.21 -4.91
CA THR A 328 -8.10 10.59 -4.39
C THR A 328 -8.84 11.55 -3.45
N ASN A 329 -10.13 11.30 -3.28
CA ASN A 329 -10.94 12.01 -2.30
C ASN A 329 -10.84 11.29 -0.96
N ILE A 330 -10.59 12.04 0.11
CA ILE A 330 -10.54 11.45 1.45
C ILE A 330 -11.99 11.30 1.92
N ASN A 331 -12.53 10.11 1.76
CA ASN A 331 -13.90 9.78 2.15
C ASN A 331 -13.98 8.34 2.68
N ARG A 332 -15.18 7.95 3.13
CA ARG A 332 -15.44 6.56 3.57
C ARG A 332 -15.25 5.54 2.45
N GLU A 333 -15.38 5.94 1.18
CA GLU A 333 -15.15 5.05 0.04
C GLU A 333 -13.68 4.65 -0.06
N LEU A 334 -12.75 5.58 0.21
CA LEU A 334 -11.32 5.29 0.28
C LEU A 334 -11.02 4.21 1.34
N PHE A 335 -11.68 4.28 2.50
CA PHE A 335 -11.53 3.25 3.54
C PHE A 335 -12.05 1.89 3.07
N THR A 336 -13.25 1.85 2.49
CA THR A 336 -13.82 0.59 1.97
C THR A 336 -13.01 0.01 0.82
N ALA A 337 -12.47 0.85 -0.06
CA ALA A 337 -11.60 0.44 -1.16
C ALA A 337 -10.29 -0.16 -0.61
N ASN A 338 -9.70 0.46 0.43
CA ASN A 338 -8.51 -0.07 1.09
C ASN A 338 -8.76 -1.47 1.68
N ILE A 339 -9.89 -1.69 2.37
CA ILE A 339 -10.24 -3.02 2.89
C ILE A 339 -10.38 -4.05 1.76
N SER A 340 -11.04 -3.66 0.66
CA SER A 340 -11.20 -4.53 -0.50
C SER A 340 -9.85 -4.89 -1.12
N TYR A 341 -8.97 -3.91 -1.35
CA TYR A 341 -7.65 -4.16 -1.91
C TYR A 341 -6.80 -5.04 -1.00
N MET A 342 -6.77 -4.72 0.29
CA MET A 342 -6.06 -5.53 1.30
C MET A 342 -6.54 -6.98 1.30
N SER A 343 -7.85 -7.20 1.27
CA SER A 343 -8.44 -8.54 1.22
C SER A 343 -8.00 -9.31 -0.02
N THR A 344 -8.07 -8.68 -1.20
CA THR A 344 -7.63 -9.29 -2.46
C THR A 344 -6.15 -9.67 -2.42
N TYR A 345 -5.27 -8.77 -1.96
CA TYR A 345 -3.84 -9.05 -1.86
C TYR A 345 -3.54 -10.17 -0.88
N LEU A 346 -4.19 -10.20 0.28
CA LEU A 346 -3.98 -11.24 1.28
C LEU A 346 -4.44 -12.61 0.79
N ILE A 347 -5.57 -12.69 0.09
CA ILE A 347 -6.03 -13.94 -0.52
C ILE A 347 -4.94 -14.46 -1.46
N VAL A 348 -4.43 -13.62 -2.36
CA VAL A 348 -3.39 -14.03 -3.32
C VAL A 348 -2.12 -14.49 -2.60
N LEU A 349 -1.59 -13.70 -1.66
CA LEU A 349 -0.38 -14.05 -0.92
C LEU A 349 -0.54 -15.34 -0.09
N MET A 350 -1.71 -15.53 0.52
CA MET A 350 -2.02 -16.73 1.29
C MET A 350 -2.13 -17.97 0.40
N GLN A 351 -2.69 -17.85 -0.81
CA GLN A 351 -2.73 -18.95 -1.78
C GLN A 351 -1.33 -19.38 -2.21
N PHE A 352 -0.43 -18.43 -2.47
CA PHE A 352 0.97 -18.73 -2.75
C PHE A 352 1.63 -19.44 -1.57
N LYS A 353 1.44 -18.95 -0.35
CA LYS A 353 2.00 -19.57 0.85
C LYS A 353 1.48 -20.99 1.08
N LEU A 354 0.17 -21.20 1.00
CA LEU A 354 -0.45 -22.53 1.13
C LEU A 354 0.05 -23.50 0.07
N THR A 355 0.24 -23.02 -1.16
CA THR A 355 0.80 -23.83 -2.26
C THR A 355 2.24 -24.23 -1.96
N LEU A 356 3.08 -23.30 -1.47
CA LEU A 356 4.46 -23.58 -1.08
C LEU A 356 4.54 -24.56 0.09
N LEU A 357 3.71 -24.42 1.12
CA LEU A 357 3.66 -25.37 2.24
C LEU A 357 3.26 -26.76 1.76
N ARG A 358 2.22 -26.86 0.93
CA ARG A 358 1.79 -28.12 0.33
C ARG A 358 2.91 -28.74 -0.50
N GLN A 359 3.66 -27.92 -1.24
CA GLN A 359 4.85 -28.35 -1.96
C GLN A 359 5.97 -28.82 -1.01
N GLY A 360 6.28 -28.10 0.06
CA GLY A 360 7.23 -28.58 1.07
C GLY A 360 6.85 -29.96 1.61
N THR A 361 5.58 -30.14 2.00
CA THR A 361 5.10 -31.39 2.60
C THR A 361 5.26 -32.60 1.68
N ARG A 362 4.85 -32.57 0.40
CA ARG A 362 5.07 -33.78 -0.43
C ARG A 362 6.52 -34.00 -0.87
N ARG A 363 7.38 -32.96 -0.84
CA ARG A 363 8.84 -33.12 -0.99
C ARG A 363 9.36 -33.97 0.18
N ALA A 364 8.98 -33.63 1.41
CA ALA A 364 9.34 -34.37 2.61
C ALA A 364 8.80 -35.80 2.61
N ILE A 365 7.53 -36.00 2.24
CA ILE A 365 6.94 -37.35 2.12
C ILE A 365 7.69 -38.20 1.09
N LYS A 366 7.98 -37.64 -0.11
CA LYS A 366 8.72 -38.36 -1.16
C LYS A 366 10.14 -38.74 -0.68
N ALA A 367 10.80 -37.88 0.08
CA ALA A 367 12.10 -38.19 0.68
C ALA A 367 12.01 -39.35 1.69
N ILE A 368 11.03 -39.33 2.61
CA ILE A 368 10.82 -40.42 3.58
C ILE A 368 10.53 -41.74 2.88
N VAL A 369 9.65 -41.75 1.86
CA VAL A 369 9.33 -42.96 1.09
C VAL A 369 10.57 -43.51 0.40
N ASN A 370 11.39 -42.66 -0.22
CA ASN A 370 12.64 -43.08 -0.84
C ASN A 370 13.64 -43.65 0.18
N THR A 371 13.75 -43.07 1.37
CA THR A 371 14.61 -43.59 2.44
C THR A 371 14.14 -44.96 2.93
N ILE A 372 12.84 -45.14 3.16
CA ILE A 372 12.27 -46.43 3.56
C ILE A 372 12.47 -47.48 2.47
N PHE A 373 12.20 -47.12 1.21
CA PHE A 373 12.40 -48.03 0.08
C PHE A 373 13.87 -48.46 -0.03
N ASN A 374 14.81 -47.53 0.04
CA ASN A 374 16.25 -47.85 0.01
C ASN A 374 16.70 -48.72 1.19
N MET A 375 16.19 -48.48 2.40
CA MET A 375 16.47 -49.34 3.57
C MET A 375 15.95 -50.77 3.39
N THR A 376 14.78 -50.92 2.76
CA THR A 376 14.16 -52.23 2.52
C THR A 376 14.96 -53.02 1.48
N THR A 377 15.45 -52.37 0.42
CA THR A 377 16.27 -53.01 -0.61
C THR A 377 17.65 -53.43 -0.10
N THR A 378 18.25 -52.67 0.82
CA THR A 378 19.52 -53.07 1.47
C THR A 378 19.34 -54.25 2.44
N ALA A 379 18.22 -54.32 3.16
CA ALA A 379 17.94 -55.45 4.05
C ALA A 379 17.71 -56.76 3.28
N SER A 380 17.11 -56.70 2.08
CA SER A 380 16.91 -57.88 1.22
C SER A 380 18.18 -58.36 0.50
N ASP A 381 19.20 -57.51 0.33
CA ASP A 381 20.49 -57.88 -0.28
C ASP A 381 21.42 -58.59 0.72
N ASP A 382 21.31 -58.29 2.02
CA ASP A 382 22.14 -58.91 3.08
C ASP A 382 21.65 -60.32 3.49
N ASP A 383 20.35 -60.61 3.36
CA ASP A 383 19.78 -61.95 3.62
C ASP A 383 19.98 -62.94 2.44
N MET A 384 20.47 -62.50 1.29
CA MET A 384 20.71 -63.35 0.11
C MET A 384 22.19 -63.73 -0.08
N ASN A 385 23.06 -63.35 0.86
CA ASN A 385 24.51 -63.57 0.80
C ASN A 385 25.07 -64.36 2.01
N SER A 386 24.19 -65.02 2.77
CA SER A 386 24.51 -65.71 4.03
C SER A 386 24.31 -67.24 4.03
N ASP A 387 24.20 -67.88 2.86
CA ASP A 387 24.22 -69.35 2.70
C ASP A 387 25.45 -69.87 1.95
#